data_AF-A0A101JQ09-F1
#
_entry.id   AF-A0A101JQ09-F1
#
_cell.length_a   1.000
_cell.length_b   1.000
_cell.length_c   1.000
_cell.angle_alpha   90.00
_cell.angle_beta   90.00
_cell.angle_gamma   90.00
#
_symmetry.space_group_name_H-M   'P 1'
#
loop_
_entity.id
_entity.type
_entity.pdbx_description
1 polymer ?
#
loop_
_entity_poly.entity_id
_entity_poly.type
_entity_poly.pdbx_seq_one_letter_code
_entity_poly.pdbx_strand_id
1 'polypeptide(L)'
;MTDVPPGPTDLTGSVRRPARLADGRDPAPALRRCGYAPCGNELAYDGKGRPPEYCAPVTRSWPGGKTCKQMAAADRDGVRAAGLDAPLEEYTVTTDRLLAVAGPLAAQLSAVLTAVGEVRTGALTRVGEAERQMAEALDRAADADRAAQAARHAETRATAAAGAAQAETRATQLRMAETRTDAEARIAAATDRLAAVEREHGEAAARQQAAEDHQRAAERRARDAVADAGLVREQAAAAATEIAQLQHRVHAAETAHRLLTQRIEDQQQRLADLTELRQAATGREKDQAAVAAALRAENTALTGHLHDARVATAAAEARATAAEARYTELLTVLSDTAQRGATAEGTSPAT
;
A
#
# COMPACT_ATOMS: atom_id res chain seq x y z
N MET A 1 83.27 8.91 7.59
CA MET A 1 83.46 9.47 8.94
C MET A 1 83.81 8.30 9.85
N THR A 2 84.93 7.58 9.71
CA THR A 2 86.37 7.96 9.75
C THR A 2 86.72 8.85 10.92
N ASP A 3 87.14 8.24 12.03
CA ASP A 3 88.13 8.82 12.94
C ASP A 3 88.98 7.70 13.56
N VAL A 4 90.23 7.62 13.10
CA VAL A 4 91.31 6.78 13.65
C VAL A 4 92.38 7.76 14.14
N PRO A 5 92.74 7.79 15.43
CA PRO A 5 93.85 8.63 15.90
C PRO A 5 95.21 7.91 15.74
N PRO A 6 96.29 8.63 15.37
CA PRO A 6 97.63 8.07 15.25
C PRO A 6 98.54 8.36 16.47
N GLY A 7 99.40 7.37 16.80
CA GLY A 7 100.81 7.52 17.25
C GLY A 7 101.11 8.09 18.64
N PRO A 8 102.15 7.55 19.32
CA PRO A 8 103.43 8.27 19.27
C PRO A 8 104.68 7.38 19.06
N THR A 9 105.65 7.99 18.38
CA THR A 9 106.98 7.52 17.98
C THR A 9 108.09 7.85 19.00
N ASP A 10 109.03 6.91 19.09
CA ASP A 10 110.50 7.03 19.28
C ASP A 10 111.12 8.10 20.20
N LEU A 11 111.77 7.60 21.26
CA LEU A 11 112.84 8.28 22.01
C LEU A 11 114.13 7.45 21.92
N THR A 12 115.02 7.78 20.99
CA THR A 12 116.42 7.29 20.95
C THR A 12 117.37 8.40 21.39
N GLY A 13 117.80 8.34 22.66
CA GLY A 13 118.79 9.24 23.24
C GLY A 13 120.23 8.71 23.06
N SER A 14 120.99 9.35 22.17
CA SER A 14 122.42 9.12 21.95
C SER A 14 123.28 9.89 22.96
N VAL A 15 124.13 9.22 23.75
CA VAL A 15 125.06 9.85 24.70
C VAL A 15 126.49 9.85 24.12
N ARG A 16 127.02 11.04 23.85
CA ARG A 16 128.42 11.28 23.43
C ARG A 16 129.39 11.28 24.62
N ARG A 17 130.55 10.67 24.39
CA ARG A 17 131.73 10.57 25.26
C ARG A 17 132.65 11.79 25.05
N PRO A 18 133.19 12.46 26.08
CA PRO A 18 134.26 13.45 25.89
C PRO A 18 135.64 12.86 26.16
N ALA A 19 136.58 13.18 25.26
CA ALA A 19 138.02 12.97 25.39
C ALA A 19 138.63 13.97 26.39
N ARG A 20 139.59 13.52 27.22
CA ARG A 20 140.43 14.41 28.03
C ARG A 20 141.89 14.32 27.60
N LEU A 21 142.44 15.52 27.47
CA LEU A 21 143.79 15.92 27.13
C LEU A 21 144.82 15.41 28.14
N ALA A 22 146.01 15.10 27.62
CA ALA A 22 147.25 14.93 28.37
C ALA A 22 147.81 16.30 28.75
N ASP A 23 148.23 16.45 30.01
CA ASP A 23 148.97 17.61 30.49
C ASP A 23 150.18 17.11 31.29
N GLY A 24 151.37 17.58 30.89
CA GLY A 24 152.66 17.19 31.45
C GLY A 24 152.93 17.92 32.75
N ARG A 25 153.20 17.17 33.82
CA ARG A 25 153.67 17.69 35.10
C ARG A 25 154.74 16.77 35.68
N ASP A 26 155.85 17.36 36.11
CA ASP A 26 157.01 16.71 36.74
C ASP A 26 156.62 15.81 37.93
N PRO A 27 157.35 14.71 38.20
CA PRO A 27 156.95 13.72 39.20
C PRO A 27 157.14 14.26 40.63
N ALA A 28 156.03 14.61 41.28
CA ALA A 28 155.93 14.66 42.74
C ALA A 28 156.32 13.29 43.34
N PRO A 29 156.88 13.23 44.56
CA PRO A 29 157.16 11.95 45.23
C PRO A 29 155.87 11.11 45.25
N ALA A 30 155.93 9.87 44.79
CA ALA A 30 154.77 9.00 44.66
C ALA A 30 154.11 8.78 46.04
N LEU A 31 153.07 9.56 46.33
CA LEU A 31 152.23 9.42 47.52
C LEU A 31 151.55 8.04 47.45
N ARG A 32 151.95 7.12 48.34
CA ARG A 32 151.35 5.77 48.44
C ARG A 32 150.20 5.79 49.43
N ARG A 33 149.10 5.10 49.11
CA ARG A 33 147.97 4.94 50.05
C ARG A 33 148.19 3.77 50.98
N CYS A 34 147.61 3.84 52.18
CA CYS A 34 147.59 2.75 53.13
C CYS A 34 146.92 1.50 52.53
N GLY A 35 147.54 0.33 52.69
CA GLY A 35 147.08 -0.95 52.16
C GLY A 35 145.78 -1.50 52.75
N TYR A 36 145.15 -0.79 53.69
CA TYR A 36 143.76 -1.02 54.08
C TYR A 36 142.90 -0.03 53.30
N ALA A 37 142.18 -0.49 52.27
CA ALA A 37 141.45 0.39 51.34
C ALA A 37 140.50 1.40 52.05
N PRO A 38 139.76 1.02 53.10
CA PRO A 38 138.93 1.96 53.86
C PRO A 38 139.71 3.04 54.64
N CYS A 39 141.01 2.85 54.91
CA CYS A 39 141.82 3.88 55.57
C CYS A 39 142.09 5.06 54.65
N GLY A 40 142.38 4.79 53.37
CA GLY A 40 142.62 5.77 52.31
C GLY A 40 143.80 6.73 52.50
N ASN A 41 144.47 6.71 53.66
CA ASN A 41 145.47 7.68 54.07
C ASN A 41 146.73 7.63 53.21
N GLU A 42 147.33 8.79 52.93
CA GLU A 42 148.56 8.92 52.17
C GLU A 42 149.77 8.78 53.10
N LEU A 43 150.67 7.88 52.74
CA LEU A 43 151.87 7.55 53.48
C LEU A 43 153.03 8.36 52.90
N ALA A 44 153.58 9.26 53.71
CA ALA A 44 154.84 9.92 53.39
C ALA A 44 155.97 8.90 53.48
N TYR A 45 156.77 8.79 52.42
CA TYR A 45 157.96 7.96 52.36
C TYR A 45 159.18 8.88 52.34
N ASP A 46 160.02 8.77 53.35
CA ASP A 46 161.22 9.58 53.56
C ASP A 46 162.42 9.14 52.69
N GLY A 47 162.21 8.17 51.80
CA GLY A 47 163.24 7.64 50.91
C GLY A 47 164.17 6.62 51.57
N LYS A 48 164.02 6.31 52.86
CA LYS A 48 164.91 5.39 53.59
C LYS A 48 164.21 4.08 53.92
N GLY A 49 164.79 2.96 53.46
CA GLY A 49 164.32 1.61 53.79
C GLY A 49 163.19 1.09 52.90
N ARG A 50 162.37 0.15 53.41
CA ARG A 50 161.21 -0.36 52.66
C ARG A 50 160.04 0.60 52.87
N PRO A 51 159.37 1.07 51.80
CA PRO A 51 158.22 1.95 51.93
C PRO A 51 157.15 1.35 52.87
N PRO A 52 156.59 2.16 53.81
CA PRO A 52 155.54 1.67 54.69
C PRO A 52 154.30 1.31 53.85
N GLU A 53 153.75 0.13 54.09
CA GLU A 53 152.50 -0.32 53.43
C GLU A 53 151.25 0.12 54.21
N TYR A 54 151.37 0.37 55.51
CA TYR A 54 150.26 0.74 56.39
C TYR A 54 150.64 1.96 57.22
N CYS A 55 149.63 2.69 57.71
CA CYS A 55 149.85 3.79 58.64
C CYS A 55 150.59 3.29 59.90
N ALA A 56 151.46 4.15 60.44
CA ALA A 56 152.10 3.88 61.72
C ALA A 56 151.03 3.70 62.83
N PRO A 57 151.25 2.83 63.82
CA PRO A 57 150.25 2.54 64.85
C PRO A 57 149.78 3.78 65.63
N VAL A 58 150.67 4.78 65.73
CA VAL A 58 150.43 6.03 66.46
C VAL A 58 149.47 6.96 65.72
N THR A 59 149.37 6.87 64.39
CA THR A 59 148.61 7.83 63.57
C THR A 59 147.11 7.51 63.54
N ARG A 60 146.71 6.23 63.69
CA ARG A 60 145.30 5.83 63.64
C ARG A 60 145.10 4.42 64.21
N SER A 61 144.19 4.29 65.18
CA SER A 61 143.71 3.00 65.71
C SER A 61 142.26 2.75 65.29
N TRP A 62 141.95 1.51 64.93
CA TRP A 62 140.58 1.05 64.63
C TRP A 62 139.91 0.50 65.90
N PRO A 63 138.57 0.33 65.93
CA PRO A 63 137.88 -0.23 67.08
C PRO A 63 138.54 -1.51 67.61
N GLY A 64 138.78 -1.56 68.92
CA GLY A 64 139.52 -2.66 69.57
C GLY A 64 141.04 -2.55 69.51
N GLY A 65 141.58 -1.35 69.26
CA GLY A 65 143.04 -1.11 69.22
C GLY A 65 143.73 -1.73 68.01
N LYS A 66 142.97 -2.13 66.99
CA LYS A 66 143.51 -2.80 65.80
C LYS A 66 144.27 -1.82 64.91
N THR A 67 145.40 -2.26 64.39
CA THR A 67 146.18 -1.48 63.42
C THR A 67 145.62 -1.63 62.01
N CYS A 68 145.92 -0.69 61.11
CA CYS A 68 145.53 -0.80 59.70
C CYS A 68 145.99 -2.12 59.05
N LYS A 69 147.14 -2.66 59.48
CA LYS A 69 147.66 -3.97 59.04
C LYS A 69 146.73 -5.12 59.46
N GLN A 70 146.25 -5.11 60.70
CA GLN A 70 145.34 -6.15 61.21
C GLN A 70 143.96 -6.07 60.54
N MET A 71 143.45 -4.87 60.29
CA MET A 71 142.18 -4.69 59.57
C MET A 71 142.28 -5.15 58.11
N ALA A 72 143.38 -4.84 57.41
CA ALA A 72 143.61 -5.33 56.06
C ALA A 72 143.84 -6.85 55.99
N ALA A 73 144.33 -7.47 57.07
CA ALA A 73 144.41 -8.93 57.16
C ALA A 73 143.03 -9.55 57.35
N ALA A 74 142.24 -9.01 58.29
CA ALA A 74 140.87 -9.47 58.54
C ALA A 74 139.95 -9.29 57.32
N ASP A 75 140.10 -8.19 56.57
CA ASP A 75 139.37 -7.95 55.32
C ASP A 75 139.73 -8.99 54.26
N ARG A 76 141.03 -9.29 54.09
CA ARG A 76 141.51 -10.37 53.22
C ARG A 76 141.03 -11.76 53.66
N ASP A 77 140.92 -12.00 54.96
CA ASP A 77 140.39 -13.27 55.48
C ASP A 77 138.87 -13.36 55.27
N GLY A 78 138.14 -12.25 55.38
CA GLY A 78 136.71 -12.16 55.06
C GLY A 78 136.41 -12.40 53.58
N VAL A 79 137.19 -11.81 52.68
CA VAL A 79 137.11 -12.05 51.23
C VAL A 79 137.38 -13.52 50.90
N ARG A 80 138.38 -14.13 51.54
CA ARG A 80 138.66 -15.58 51.42
C ARG A 80 137.51 -16.45 51.94
N ALA A 81 136.97 -16.14 53.12
CA ALA A 81 135.88 -16.89 53.72
C ALA A 81 134.56 -16.78 52.92
N ALA A 82 134.32 -15.65 52.27
CA ALA A 82 133.17 -15.44 51.38
C ALA A 82 133.30 -16.17 50.02
N GLY A 83 134.42 -16.84 49.77
CA GLY A 83 134.72 -17.46 48.48
C GLY A 83 134.98 -16.46 47.35
N LEU A 84 135.02 -15.15 47.66
CA LEU A 84 135.29 -14.08 46.68
C LEU A 84 136.77 -14.05 46.24
N ASP A 85 137.64 -14.76 46.98
CA ASP A 85 139.04 -15.04 46.61
C ASP A 85 139.18 -16.38 45.86
N ALA A 86 138.06 -17.02 45.47
CA ALA A 86 138.12 -18.16 44.59
C ALA A 86 138.74 -17.71 43.25
N PRO A 87 139.62 -18.54 42.65
CA PRO A 87 140.19 -18.25 41.35
C PRO A 87 139.07 -17.93 40.36
N LEU A 88 139.28 -16.93 39.50
CA LEU A 88 138.30 -16.48 38.50
C LEU A 88 137.74 -17.67 37.70
N GLU A 89 138.54 -18.71 37.51
CA GLU A 89 138.21 -19.99 36.90
C GLU A 89 137.03 -20.71 37.58
N GLU A 90 136.94 -20.73 38.91
CA GLU A 90 135.85 -21.40 39.64
C GLU A 90 134.51 -20.65 39.51
N TYR A 91 134.57 -19.32 39.51
CA TYR A 91 133.42 -18.48 39.19
C TYR A 91 132.96 -18.71 37.75
N THR A 92 133.89 -18.74 36.78
CA THR A 92 133.53 -19.01 35.38
C THR A 92 132.88 -20.37 35.21
N VAL A 93 133.39 -21.43 35.85
CA VAL A 93 132.79 -22.77 35.78
C VAL A 93 131.37 -22.80 36.38
N THR A 94 131.15 -22.08 37.48
CA THR A 94 129.82 -22.02 38.11
C THR A 94 128.85 -21.21 37.26
N THR A 95 129.29 -20.08 36.71
CA THR A 95 128.50 -19.27 35.77
C THR A 95 128.19 -20.06 34.51
N ASP A 96 129.14 -20.79 33.93
CA ASP A 96 128.94 -21.61 32.74
C ASP A 96 127.90 -22.71 32.98
N ARG A 97 127.92 -23.37 34.14
CA ARG A 97 126.89 -24.36 34.53
C ARG A 97 125.51 -23.72 34.64
N LEU A 98 125.42 -22.53 35.25
CA LEU A 98 124.15 -21.80 35.35
C LEU A 98 123.65 -21.35 33.98
N LEU A 99 124.53 -20.84 33.12
CA LEU A 99 124.18 -20.43 31.75
C LEU A 99 123.74 -21.63 30.90
N ALA A 100 124.40 -22.78 31.06
CA ALA A 100 124.03 -24.02 30.37
C ALA A 100 122.63 -24.52 30.74
N VAL A 101 122.14 -24.25 31.96
CA VAL A 101 120.77 -24.59 32.40
C VAL A 101 119.77 -23.47 32.08
N ALA A 102 120.18 -22.21 32.24
CA ALA A 102 119.32 -21.05 32.04
C ALA A 102 118.91 -20.88 30.57
N GLY A 103 119.81 -21.17 29.62
CA GLY A 103 119.51 -21.08 28.18
C GLY A 103 118.35 -21.97 27.75
N PRO A 104 118.40 -23.30 27.97
CA PRO A 104 117.29 -24.21 27.67
C PRO A 104 115.99 -23.84 28.40
N LEU A 105 116.07 -23.44 29.67
CA LEU A 105 114.89 -23.03 30.43
C LEU A 105 114.24 -21.77 29.83
N ALA A 106 115.05 -20.78 29.45
CA ALA A 106 114.58 -19.57 28.78
C ALA A 106 113.93 -19.89 27.43
N ALA A 107 114.52 -20.80 26.64
CA ALA A 107 113.95 -21.26 25.38
C ALA A 107 112.60 -21.98 25.58
N GLN A 108 112.50 -22.85 26.59
CA GLN A 108 111.23 -23.52 26.94
C GLN A 108 110.17 -22.51 27.39
N LEU A 109 110.52 -21.55 28.25
CA LEU A 109 109.60 -20.50 28.69
C LEU A 109 109.13 -19.63 27.51
N SER A 110 110.05 -19.26 26.61
CA SER A 110 109.70 -18.53 25.39
C SER A 110 108.74 -19.33 24.51
N ALA A 111 108.95 -20.63 24.34
CA ALA A 111 108.05 -21.51 23.58
C ALA A 111 106.66 -21.59 24.22
N VAL A 112 106.58 -21.71 25.55
CA VAL A 112 105.29 -21.69 26.28
C VAL A 112 104.58 -20.34 26.11
N LEU A 113 105.29 -19.22 26.23
CA LEU A 113 104.71 -17.89 26.04
C LEU A 113 104.17 -17.70 24.61
N THR A 114 104.90 -18.17 23.60
CA THR A 114 104.42 -18.18 22.20
C THR A 114 103.15 -19.02 22.06
N ALA A 115 103.14 -20.25 22.58
CA ALA A 115 101.97 -21.14 22.52
C ALA A 115 100.75 -20.55 23.25
N VAL A 116 100.94 -19.93 24.41
CA VAL A 116 99.87 -19.21 25.13
C VAL A 116 99.37 -18.02 24.33
N GLY A 117 100.27 -17.29 23.66
CA GLY A 117 99.93 -16.18 22.77
C GLY A 117 99.09 -16.63 21.57
N GLU A 118 99.44 -17.76 20.94
CA GLU A 118 98.69 -18.36 19.84
C GLU A 118 97.32 -18.86 20.30
N VAL A 119 97.23 -19.54 21.44
CA VAL A 119 95.96 -20.00 22.02
C VAL A 119 95.06 -18.81 22.35
N ARG A 120 95.60 -17.76 22.97
CA ARG A 120 94.86 -16.52 23.27
C ARG A 120 94.34 -15.87 21.98
N THR A 121 95.19 -15.73 20.97
CA THR A 121 94.83 -15.12 19.69
C THR A 121 93.74 -15.95 18.99
N GLY A 122 93.91 -17.27 18.90
CA GLY A 122 92.92 -18.16 18.32
C GLY A 122 91.59 -18.18 19.07
N ALA A 123 91.61 -18.08 20.41
CA ALA A 123 90.40 -17.96 21.21
C ALA A 123 89.65 -16.65 20.93
N LEU A 124 90.37 -15.52 20.89
CA LEU A 124 89.77 -14.22 20.56
C LEU A 124 89.20 -14.20 19.13
N THR A 125 89.89 -14.80 18.16
CA THR A 125 89.38 -14.93 16.79
C THR A 125 88.08 -15.73 16.75
N ARG A 126 88.02 -16.90 17.40
CA ARG A 126 86.79 -17.72 17.44
C ARG A 126 85.63 -17.02 18.15
N VAL A 127 85.90 -16.29 19.23
CA VAL A 127 84.86 -15.49 19.91
C VAL A 127 84.35 -14.39 18.97
N GLY A 128 85.24 -13.66 18.31
CA GLY A 128 84.84 -12.62 17.34
C GLY A 128 84.07 -13.19 16.14
N GLU A 129 84.41 -14.39 15.66
CA GLU A 129 83.64 -15.09 14.63
C GLU A 129 82.25 -15.51 15.12
N ALA A 130 82.16 -16.06 16.34
CA ALA A 130 80.89 -16.44 16.95
C ALA A 130 79.98 -15.22 17.18
N GLU A 131 80.53 -14.10 17.63
CA GLU A 131 79.79 -12.84 17.80
C GLU A 131 79.26 -12.31 16.47
N ARG A 132 80.06 -12.36 15.39
CA ARG A 132 79.60 -11.98 14.04
C ARG A 132 78.48 -12.89 13.55
N GLN A 133 78.63 -14.20 13.71
CA GLN A 133 77.59 -15.16 13.31
C GLN A 133 76.30 -14.96 14.12
N MET A 134 76.40 -14.66 15.41
CA MET A 134 75.25 -14.35 16.26
C MET A 134 74.56 -13.05 15.83
N ALA A 135 75.32 -11.99 15.52
CA ALA A 135 74.77 -10.74 15.01
C ALA A 135 74.03 -10.95 13.68
N GLU A 136 74.65 -11.66 12.72
CA GLU A 136 74.02 -12.00 11.44
C GLU A 136 72.77 -12.88 11.61
N ALA A 137 72.74 -13.77 12.60
CA ALA A 137 71.57 -14.57 12.91
C ALA A 137 70.42 -13.73 13.48
N LEU A 138 70.73 -12.78 14.37
CA LEU A 138 69.75 -11.85 14.95
C LEU A 138 69.18 -10.91 13.89
N ASP A 139 70.02 -10.40 12.98
CA ASP A 139 69.58 -9.55 11.88
C ASP A 139 68.62 -10.30 10.95
N ARG A 140 68.96 -11.54 10.56
CA ARG A 140 68.08 -12.41 9.75
C ARG A 140 66.77 -12.72 10.46
N ALA A 141 66.79 -12.96 11.77
CA ALA A 141 65.57 -13.18 12.54
C ALA A 141 64.70 -11.92 12.58
N ALA A 142 65.30 -10.75 12.80
CA ALA A 142 64.58 -9.48 12.81
C ALA A 142 63.96 -9.14 11.44
N ASP A 143 64.67 -9.44 10.34
CA ASP A 143 64.13 -9.32 8.98
C ASP A 143 62.95 -10.26 8.74
N ALA A 144 63.07 -11.53 9.16
CA ALA A 144 61.99 -12.50 9.05
C ALA A 144 60.75 -12.06 9.85
N ASP A 145 60.94 -11.51 11.05
CA ASP A 145 59.85 -10.99 11.88
C ASP A 145 59.17 -9.78 11.23
N ARG A 146 59.94 -8.84 10.67
CA ARG A 146 59.40 -7.70 9.91
C ARG A 146 58.59 -8.18 8.71
N ALA A 147 59.10 -9.15 7.95
CA ALA A 147 58.40 -9.73 6.80
C ALA A 147 57.10 -10.43 7.23
N ALA A 148 57.12 -11.20 8.32
CA ALA A 148 55.93 -11.87 8.84
C ALA A 148 54.88 -10.87 9.35
N GLN A 149 55.28 -9.79 10.02
CA GLN A 149 54.38 -8.71 10.43
C GLN A 149 53.76 -8.00 9.21
N ALA A 150 54.57 -7.67 8.20
CA ALA A 150 54.08 -7.08 6.96
C ALA A 150 53.06 -7.99 6.25
N ALA A 151 53.31 -9.30 6.21
CA ALA A 151 52.39 -10.28 5.64
C ALA A 151 51.05 -10.32 6.40
N ARG A 152 51.08 -10.38 7.74
CA ARG A 152 49.86 -10.34 8.58
C ARG A 152 49.06 -9.06 8.38
N HIS A 153 49.73 -7.91 8.29
CA HIS A 153 49.07 -6.63 7.99
C HIS A 153 48.47 -6.61 6.58
N ALA A 154 49.16 -7.16 5.58
CA ALA A 154 48.64 -7.29 4.24
C ALA A 154 47.40 -8.18 4.19
N GLU A 155 47.41 -9.33 4.88
CA GLU A 155 46.27 -10.24 5.00
C GLU A 155 45.09 -9.55 5.68
N THR A 156 45.31 -8.89 6.83
CA THR A 156 44.25 -8.16 7.56
C THR A 156 43.61 -7.09 6.67
N ARG A 157 44.41 -6.34 5.90
CA ARG A 157 43.90 -5.34 4.94
C ARG A 157 43.11 -6.00 3.81
N ALA A 158 43.59 -7.12 3.27
CA ALA A 158 42.90 -7.85 2.21
C ALA A 158 41.54 -8.40 2.70
N THR A 159 41.48 -8.98 3.89
CA THR A 159 40.24 -9.45 4.51
C THR A 159 39.27 -8.31 4.78
N ALA A 160 39.76 -7.18 5.30
CA ALA A 160 38.94 -5.98 5.52
C ALA A 160 38.38 -5.42 4.20
N ALA A 161 39.21 -5.34 3.15
CA ALA A 161 38.79 -4.89 1.82
C ALA A 161 37.75 -5.84 1.19
N ALA A 162 37.94 -7.15 1.32
CA ALA A 162 36.97 -8.15 0.86
C ALA A 162 35.63 -8.03 1.62
N GLY A 163 35.68 -7.82 2.94
CA GLY A 163 34.49 -7.57 3.77
C GLY A 163 33.74 -6.31 3.35
N ALA A 164 34.46 -5.22 3.08
CA ALA A 164 33.87 -3.96 2.60
C ALA A 164 33.20 -4.12 1.22
N ALA A 165 33.88 -4.78 0.27
CA ALA A 165 33.32 -5.04 -1.06
C ALA A 165 32.05 -5.92 -1.02
N GLN A 166 32.02 -6.92 -0.15
CA GLN A 166 30.82 -7.74 0.07
C GLN A 166 29.67 -6.93 0.68
N ALA A 167 29.96 -6.07 1.66
CA ALA A 167 28.96 -5.20 2.27
C ALA A 167 28.35 -4.22 1.24
N GLU A 168 29.19 -3.62 0.38
CA GLU A 168 28.74 -2.73 -0.69
C GLU A 168 27.88 -3.46 -1.73
N THR A 169 28.26 -4.68 -2.10
CA THR A 169 27.48 -5.53 -3.01
C THR A 169 26.10 -5.83 -2.43
N ARG A 170 26.02 -6.21 -1.14
CA ARG A 170 24.74 -6.45 -0.45
C ARG A 170 23.89 -5.19 -0.37
N ALA A 171 24.49 -4.05 -0.03
CA ALA A 171 23.78 -2.77 0.02
C ALA A 171 23.22 -2.37 -1.35
N THR A 172 23.95 -2.65 -2.43
CA THR A 172 23.50 -2.41 -3.80
C THR A 172 22.37 -3.36 -4.20
N GLN A 173 22.46 -4.65 -3.85
CA GLN A 173 21.38 -5.62 -4.08
C GLN A 173 20.09 -5.24 -3.35
N LEU A 174 20.18 -4.78 -2.10
CA LEU A 174 19.02 -4.29 -1.34
C LEU A 174 18.38 -3.07 -2.00
N ARG A 175 19.18 -2.07 -2.40
CA ARG A 175 18.66 -0.90 -3.13
C ARG A 175 17.98 -1.27 -4.45
N MET A 176 18.54 -2.23 -5.19
CA MET A 176 17.94 -2.73 -6.43
C MET A 176 16.62 -3.48 -6.16
N ALA A 177 16.55 -4.28 -5.10
CA ALA A 177 15.33 -4.99 -4.69
C ALA A 177 14.22 -4.03 -4.23
N GLU A 178 14.58 -2.99 -3.47
CA GLU A 178 13.67 -1.92 -3.06
C GLU A 178 13.14 -1.15 -4.28
N THR A 179 14.04 -0.71 -5.17
CA THR A 179 13.66 -0.02 -6.42
C THR A 179 12.72 -0.87 -7.28
N ARG A 180 12.96 -2.19 -7.33
CA ARG A 180 12.10 -3.13 -8.05
C ARG A 180 10.72 -3.24 -7.40
N THR A 181 10.66 -3.41 -6.08
CA THR A 181 9.40 -3.47 -5.33
C THR A 181 8.58 -2.19 -5.53
N ASP A 182 9.23 -1.03 -5.47
CA ASP A 182 8.61 0.27 -5.73
C ASP A 182 8.08 0.40 -7.16
N ALA A 183 8.84 -0.07 -8.15
CA ALA A 183 8.40 -0.08 -9.54
C ALA A 183 7.19 -1.00 -9.75
N GLU A 184 7.22 -2.21 -9.17
CA GLU A 184 6.10 -3.17 -9.20
C GLU A 184 4.85 -2.57 -8.53
N ALA A 185 4.99 -1.90 -7.38
CA ALA A 185 3.90 -1.22 -6.69
C ALA A 185 3.30 -0.06 -7.54
N ARG A 186 4.14 0.72 -8.23
CA ARG A 186 3.68 1.78 -9.13
C ARG A 186 2.93 1.22 -10.34
N ILE A 187 3.40 0.09 -10.90
CA ILE A 187 2.72 -0.59 -12.00
C ILE A 187 1.37 -1.14 -11.54
N ALA A 188 1.31 -1.80 -10.38
CA ALA A 188 0.05 -2.29 -9.81
C ALA A 188 -0.95 -1.14 -9.59
N ALA A 189 -0.51 -0.03 -8.97
CA ALA A 189 -1.35 1.14 -8.76
C ALA A 189 -1.81 1.79 -10.08
N ALA A 190 -0.99 1.79 -11.13
CA ALA A 190 -1.39 2.29 -12.44
C ALA A 190 -2.44 1.38 -13.11
N THR A 191 -2.27 0.06 -13.01
CA THR A 191 -3.24 -0.93 -13.50
C THR A 191 -4.58 -0.80 -12.77
N ASP A 192 -4.58 -0.63 -11.46
CA ASP A 192 -5.81 -0.44 -10.67
C ASP A 192 -6.56 0.84 -11.07
N ARG A 193 -5.83 1.93 -11.33
CA ARG A 193 -6.42 3.19 -11.85
C ARG A 193 -7.01 3.00 -13.23
N LEU A 194 -6.33 2.29 -14.13
CA LEU A 194 -6.86 2.00 -15.47
C LEU A 194 -8.15 1.18 -15.38
N ALA A 195 -8.17 0.13 -14.55
CA ALA A 195 -9.36 -0.69 -14.33
C ALA A 195 -10.51 0.13 -13.71
N ALA A 196 -10.23 1.10 -12.84
CA ALA A 196 -11.25 2.00 -12.32
C ALA A 196 -11.84 2.89 -13.42
N VAL A 197 -10.99 3.49 -14.28
CA VAL A 197 -11.42 4.29 -15.43
C VAL A 197 -12.25 3.46 -16.42
N GLU A 198 -11.86 2.20 -16.68
CA GLU A 198 -12.62 1.29 -17.53
C GLU A 198 -14.00 0.95 -16.95
N ARG A 199 -14.09 0.75 -15.63
CA ARG A 199 -15.39 0.55 -14.95
C ARG A 199 -16.27 1.80 -15.04
N GLU A 200 -15.73 2.98 -14.74
CA GLU A 200 -16.46 4.25 -14.86
C GLU A 200 -16.95 4.48 -16.30
N HIS A 201 -16.11 4.19 -17.30
CA HIS A 201 -16.49 4.26 -18.70
C HIS A 201 -17.58 3.24 -19.05
N GLY A 202 -17.47 2.00 -18.57
CA GLY A 202 -18.48 0.97 -18.74
C GLY A 202 -19.84 1.35 -18.12
N GLU A 203 -19.83 1.92 -16.91
CA GLU A 203 -21.03 2.44 -16.24
C GLU A 203 -21.61 3.67 -16.95
N ALA A 204 -20.78 4.56 -17.47
CA ALA A 204 -21.21 5.69 -18.28
C ALA A 204 -21.89 5.22 -19.58
N ALA A 205 -21.27 4.25 -20.28
CA ALA A 205 -21.83 3.65 -21.49
C ALA A 205 -23.17 2.93 -21.19
N ALA A 206 -23.25 2.18 -20.08
CA ALA A 206 -24.49 1.53 -19.66
C ALA A 206 -25.60 2.53 -19.33
N ARG A 207 -25.28 3.65 -18.65
CA ARG A 207 -26.23 4.74 -18.39
C ARG A 207 -26.71 5.40 -19.68
N GLN A 208 -25.83 5.63 -20.64
CA GLN A 208 -26.19 6.16 -21.95
C GLN A 208 -27.14 5.20 -22.68
N GLN A 209 -26.81 3.90 -22.73
CA GLN A 209 -27.66 2.88 -23.34
C GLN A 209 -29.06 2.85 -22.69
N ALA A 210 -29.12 2.86 -21.36
CA ALA A 210 -30.38 2.89 -20.63
C ALA A 210 -31.20 4.16 -20.93
N ALA A 211 -30.55 5.32 -21.03
CA ALA A 211 -31.21 6.57 -21.42
C ALA A 211 -31.77 6.51 -22.85
N GLU A 212 -31.01 5.95 -23.80
CA GLU A 212 -31.46 5.73 -25.17
C GLU A 212 -32.65 4.75 -25.23
N ASP A 213 -32.62 3.66 -24.46
CA ASP A 213 -33.72 2.70 -24.39
C ASP A 213 -34.97 3.31 -23.75
N HIS A 214 -34.82 4.12 -22.70
CA HIS A 214 -35.92 4.89 -22.11
C HIS A 214 -36.52 5.88 -23.11
N GLN A 215 -35.68 6.57 -23.89
CA GLN A 215 -36.15 7.46 -24.95
C GLN A 215 -36.93 6.68 -26.01
N ARG A 216 -36.39 5.58 -26.52
CA ARG A 216 -37.10 4.71 -27.50
C ARG A 216 -38.42 4.19 -26.94
N ALA A 217 -38.46 3.82 -25.67
CA ALA A 217 -39.68 3.37 -25.01
C ALA A 217 -40.70 4.51 -24.82
N ALA A 218 -40.25 5.74 -24.56
CA ALA A 218 -41.10 6.92 -24.51
C ALA A 218 -41.67 7.26 -25.90
N GLU A 219 -40.83 7.20 -26.95
CA GLU A 219 -41.25 7.42 -28.34
C GLU A 219 -42.27 6.37 -28.80
N ARG A 220 -42.07 5.09 -28.44
CA ARG A 220 -43.07 4.03 -28.69
C ARG A 220 -44.40 4.34 -28.00
N ARG A 221 -44.38 4.62 -26.69
CA ARG A 221 -45.59 4.99 -25.94
C ARG A 221 -46.29 6.22 -26.51
N ALA A 222 -45.55 7.22 -27.00
CA ALA A 222 -46.12 8.39 -27.64
C ALA A 222 -46.80 8.03 -28.97
N ARG A 223 -46.18 7.18 -29.81
CA ARG A 223 -46.80 6.68 -31.05
C ARG A 223 -48.06 5.87 -30.77
N ASP A 224 -48.00 4.96 -29.79
CA ASP A 224 -49.12 4.13 -29.39
C ASP A 224 -50.28 5.00 -28.86
N ALA A 225 -49.98 6.00 -28.02
CA ALA A 225 -50.99 6.95 -27.52
C ALA A 225 -51.64 7.77 -28.64
N VAL A 226 -50.88 8.15 -29.69
CA VAL A 226 -51.43 8.83 -30.88
C VAL A 226 -52.32 7.89 -31.67
N ALA A 227 -51.94 6.62 -31.82
CA ALA A 227 -52.75 5.60 -32.49
C ALA A 227 -54.06 5.32 -31.73
N ASP A 228 -53.98 5.14 -30.41
CA ASP A 228 -55.13 4.97 -29.52
C ASP A 228 -56.06 6.19 -29.57
N ALA A 229 -55.50 7.41 -29.53
CA ALA A 229 -56.29 8.63 -29.69
C ALA A 229 -56.92 8.75 -31.09
N GLY A 230 -56.33 8.13 -32.11
CA GLY A 230 -56.94 7.95 -33.43
C GLY A 230 -58.14 7.02 -33.36
N LEU A 231 -57.95 5.83 -32.78
CA LEU A 231 -59.01 4.82 -32.60
C LEU A 231 -60.20 5.36 -31.79
N VAL A 232 -59.94 6.08 -30.69
CA VAL A 232 -60.99 6.70 -29.86
C VAL A 232 -61.76 7.77 -30.65
N ARG A 233 -61.08 8.55 -31.51
CA ARG A 233 -61.77 9.53 -32.38
C ARG A 233 -62.65 8.85 -33.43
N GLU A 234 -62.18 7.75 -34.02
CA GLU A 234 -62.98 6.94 -34.95
C GLU A 234 -64.20 6.33 -34.25
N GLN A 235 -64.01 5.75 -33.06
CA GLN A 235 -65.10 5.23 -32.24
C GLN A 235 -66.10 6.33 -31.84
N ALA A 236 -65.62 7.52 -31.46
CA ALA A 236 -66.47 8.66 -31.15
C ALA A 236 -67.26 9.16 -32.37
N ALA A 237 -66.65 9.17 -33.55
CA ALA A 237 -67.33 9.51 -34.80
C ALA A 237 -68.39 8.45 -35.19
N ALA A 238 -68.08 7.17 -35.01
CA ALA A 238 -69.02 6.08 -35.21
C ALA A 238 -70.20 6.17 -34.23
N ALA A 239 -69.93 6.37 -32.94
CA ALA A 239 -70.95 6.56 -31.90
C ALA A 239 -71.81 7.81 -32.17
N ALA A 240 -71.22 8.92 -32.62
CA ALA A 240 -71.98 10.11 -33.00
C ALA A 240 -72.91 9.83 -34.20
N THR A 241 -72.46 9.01 -35.15
CA THR A 241 -73.27 8.58 -36.29
C THR A 241 -74.43 7.66 -35.84
N GLU A 242 -74.16 6.72 -34.94
CA GLU A 242 -75.20 5.88 -34.33
C GLU A 242 -76.21 6.69 -33.52
N ILE A 243 -75.75 7.67 -32.73
CA ILE A 243 -76.63 8.59 -31.98
C ILE A 243 -77.51 9.37 -32.96
N ALA A 244 -76.96 9.91 -34.05
CA ALA A 244 -77.74 10.61 -35.05
C ALA A 244 -78.79 9.69 -35.72
N GLN A 245 -78.45 8.44 -36.02
CA GLN A 245 -79.39 7.44 -36.54
C GLN A 245 -80.48 7.10 -35.52
N LEU A 246 -80.12 6.92 -34.24
CA LEU A 246 -81.08 6.65 -33.17
C LEU A 246 -82.01 7.84 -32.96
N GLN A 247 -81.49 9.07 -32.95
CA GLN A 247 -82.30 10.30 -32.89
C GLN A 247 -83.27 10.38 -34.07
N HIS A 248 -82.82 10.05 -35.28
CA HIS A 248 -83.69 10.00 -36.45
C HIS A 248 -84.80 8.94 -36.31
N ARG A 249 -84.46 7.75 -35.79
CA ARG A 249 -85.43 6.67 -35.51
C ARG A 249 -86.42 7.04 -34.41
N VAL A 250 -85.97 7.70 -33.34
CA VAL A 250 -86.84 8.21 -32.27
C VAL A 250 -87.77 9.28 -32.82
N HIS A 251 -87.26 10.23 -33.61
CA HIS A 251 -88.10 11.25 -34.23
C HIS A 251 -89.12 10.66 -35.20
N ALA A 252 -88.73 9.66 -36.00
CA ALA A 252 -89.63 8.90 -36.86
C ALA A 252 -90.68 8.11 -36.05
N ALA A 253 -90.30 7.53 -34.91
CA ALA A 253 -91.22 6.85 -34.01
C ALA A 253 -92.18 7.81 -33.31
N GLU A 254 -91.73 9.00 -32.91
CA GLU A 254 -92.55 10.05 -32.29
C GLU A 254 -93.56 10.65 -33.28
N THR A 255 -93.15 10.83 -34.54
CA THR A 255 -94.05 11.27 -35.61
C THR A 255 -95.07 10.19 -35.95
N ALA A 256 -94.65 8.93 -36.03
CA ALA A 256 -95.57 7.79 -36.17
C ALA A 256 -96.54 7.68 -34.97
N HIS A 257 -96.05 7.89 -33.74
CA HIS A 257 -96.87 7.89 -32.54
C HIS A 257 -97.89 9.03 -32.56
N ARG A 258 -97.49 10.25 -32.92
CA ARG A 258 -98.41 11.39 -33.11
C ARG A 258 -99.50 11.09 -34.14
N LEU A 259 -99.12 10.51 -35.29
CA LEU A 259 -100.08 10.10 -36.32
C LEU A 259 -101.05 9.01 -35.83
N LEU A 260 -100.56 8.05 -35.03
CA LEU A 260 -101.41 7.02 -34.43
C LEU A 260 -102.37 7.60 -33.39
N THR A 261 -101.90 8.48 -32.51
CA THR A 261 -102.74 9.17 -31.52
C THR A 261 -103.82 9.99 -32.22
N GLN A 262 -103.46 10.75 -33.25
CA GLN A 262 -104.40 11.54 -34.04
C GLN A 262 -105.44 10.64 -34.76
N ARG A 263 -105.03 9.44 -35.21
CA ARG A 263 -105.93 8.45 -35.81
C ARG A 263 -106.88 7.82 -34.79
N ILE A 264 -106.42 7.61 -33.56
CA ILE A 264 -107.24 7.12 -32.44
C ILE A 264 -108.27 8.19 -32.05
N GLU A 265 -107.86 9.46 -31.95
CA GLU A 265 -108.74 10.60 -31.68
C GLU A 265 -109.81 10.73 -32.79
N ASP A 266 -109.43 10.64 -34.07
CA ASP A 266 -110.37 10.61 -35.20
C ASP A 266 -111.36 9.44 -35.13
N GLN A 267 -110.91 8.26 -34.70
CA GLN A 267 -111.79 7.10 -34.53
C GLN A 267 -112.73 7.26 -33.34
N GLN A 268 -112.26 7.82 -32.24
CA GLN A 268 -113.09 8.13 -31.07
C GLN A 268 -114.15 9.18 -31.42
N GLN A 269 -113.80 10.20 -32.20
CA GLN A 269 -114.74 11.21 -32.68
C GLN A 269 -115.82 10.59 -33.59
N ARG A 270 -115.43 9.73 -34.54
CA ARG A 270 -116.41 9.01 -35.39
C ARG A 270 -117.33 8.10 -34.58
N LEU A 271 -116.84 7.48 -33.51
CA LEU A 271 -117.66 6.67 -32.62
C LEU A 271 -118.63 7.54 -31.80
N ALA A 272 -118.20 8.71 -31.33
CA ALA A 272 -119.09 9.67 -30.67
C ALA A 272 -120.23 10.13 -31.61
N ASP A 273 -119.90 10.50 -32.85
CA ASP A 273 -120.87 10.91 -33.87
C ASP A 273 -121.89 9.79 -34.19
N LEU A 274 -121.43 8.53 -34.29
CA LEU A 274 -122.32 7.37 -34.49
C LEU A 274 -123.24 7.11 -33.29
N THR A 275 -122.79 7.44 -32.08
CA THR A 275 -123.58 7.29 -30.86
C THR A 275 -124.66 8.37 -30.78
N GLU A 276 -124.34 9.61 -31.17
CA GLU A 276 -125.27 10.72 -31.26
C GLU A 276 -126.33 10.49 -32.36
N LEU A 277 -125.92 9.96 -33.53
CA LEU A 277 -126.85 9.55 -34.59
C LEU A 277 -127.82 8.45 -34.15
N ARG A 278 -127.38 7.49 -33.34
CA ARG A 278 -128.25 6.45 -32.76
C ARG A 278 -129.24 7.05 -31.75
N GLN A 279 -128.81 7.97 -30.90
CA GLN A 279 -129.70 8.64 -29.95
C GLN A 279 -130.75 9.48 -30.70
N ALA A 280 -130.38 10.19 -31.75
CA ALA A 280 -131.30 10.93 -32.61
C ALA A 280 -132.28 10.03 -33.41
N ALA A 281 -131.89 8.81 -33.75
CA ALA A 281 -132.78 7.82 -34.35
C ALA A 281 -133.79 7.26 -33.34
N THR A 282 -133.36 6.95 -32.11
CA THR A 282 -134.26 6.48 -31.05
C THR A 282 -135.24 7.55 -30.56
N GLY A 283 -134.88 8.84 -30.66
CA GLY A 283 -135.81 9.96 -30.42
C GLY A 283 -136.91 10.01 -31.48
N ARG A 284 -136.55 9.93 -32.76
CA ARG A 284 -137.50 9.92 -33.88
C ARG A 284 -138.44 8.71 -33.85
N GLU A 285 -137.96 7.54 -33.42
CA GLU A 285 -138.77 6.33 -33.28
C GLU A 285 -139.80 6.44 -32.14
N LYS A 286 -139.44 7.09 -31.03
CA LYS A 286 -140.38 7.39 -29.92
C LYS A 286 -141.45 8.40 -30.32
N ASP A 287 -141.08 9.43 -31.08
CA ASP A 287 -142.03 10.43 -31.58
C ASP A 287 -143.01 9.81 -32.59
N GLN A 288 -142.52 8.93 -33.47
CA GLN A 288 -143.37 8.19 -34.42
C GLN A 288 -144.31 7.20 -33.72
N ALA A 289 -143.86 6.56 -32.63
CA ALA A 289 -144.71 5.70 -31.81
C ALA A 289 -145.82 6.48 -31.08
N ALA A 290 -145.54 7.70 -30.61
CA ALA A 290 -146.51 8.58 -29.98
C ALA A 290 -147.58 9.06 -30.98
N VAL A 291 -147.19 9.44 -32.20
CA VAL A 291 -148.12 9.83 -33.27
C VAL A 291 -149.00 8.65 -33.71
N ALA A 292 -148.44 7.44 -33.82
CA ALA A 292 -149.21 6.24 -34.15
C ALA A 292 -150.22 5.84 -33.05
N ALA A 293 -149.90 6.09 -31.78
CA ALA A 293 -150.82 5.87 -30.66
C ALA A 293 -151.98 6.88 -30.66
N ALA A 294 -151.69 8.16 -30.93
CA ALA A 294 -152.71 9.21 -31.04
C ALA A 294 -153.70 8.93 -32.19
N LEU A 295 -153.20 8.54 -33.36
CA LEU A 295 -154.03 8.17 -34.52
C LEU A 295 -154.94 6.96 -34.25
N ARG A 296 -154.50 5.97 -33.47
CA ARG A 296 -155.35 4.83 -33.08
C ARG A 296 -156.45 5.22 -32.10
N ALA A 297 -156.16 6.10 -31.14
CA ALA A 297 -157.16 6.61 -30.21
C ALA A 297 -158.27 7.38 -30.94
N GLU A 298 -157.89 8.21 -31.91
CA GLU A 298 -158.82 9.00 -32.73
C GLU A 298 -159.68 8.12 -33.66
N ASN A 299 -159.09 7.07 -34.26
CA ASN A 299 -159.84 6.11 -35.07
C ASN A 299 -160.87 5.31 -34.25
N THR A 300 -160.55 5.00 -33.00
CA THR A 300 -161.45 4.29 -32.08
C THR A 300 -162.64 5.18 -31.69
N ALA A 301 -162.40 6.47 -31.46
CA ALA A 301 -163.46 7.45 -31.18
C ALA A 301 -164.40 7.66 -32.39
N LEU A 302 -163.84 7.78 -33.60
CA LEU A 302 -164.63 7.90 -34.83
C LEU A 302 -165.50 6.67 -35.10
N THR A 303 -164.98 5.47 -34.81
CA THR A 303 -165.74 4.22 -34.96
C THR A 303 -166.90 4.14 -33.97
N GLY A 304 -166.71 4.66 -32.73
CA GLY A 304 -167.78 4.82 -31.75
C GLY A 304 -168.88 5.77 -32.24
N HIS A 305 -168.50 6.95 -32.73
CA HIS A 305 -169.45 7.94 -33.26
C HIS A 305 -170.26 7.42 -34.45
N LEU A 306 -169.65 6.63 -35.35
CA LEU A 306 -170.36 5.99 -36.45
C LEU A 306 -171.33 4.90 -35.99
N HIS A 307 -171.00 4.17 -34.91
CA HIS A 307 -171.90 3.18 -34.34
C HIS A 307 -173.12 3.86 -33.68
N ASP A 308 -172.90 4.90 -32.88
CA ASP A 308 -173.96 5.66 -32.22
C ASP A 308 -174.89 6.34 -33.24
N ALA A 309 -174.35 6.89 -34.33
CA ALA A 309 -175.13 7.46 -35.41
C ALA A 309 -176.03 6.42 -36.10
N ARG A 310 -175.53 5.19 -36.31
CA ARG A 310 -176.31 4.09 -36.90
C ARG A 310 -177.44 3.62 -35.98
N VAL A 311 -177.18 3.56 -34.67
CA VAL A 311 -178.20 3.23 -33.66
C VAL A 311 -179.27 4.32 -33.59
N ALA A 312 -178.87 5.59 -33.67
CA ALA A 312 -179.81 6.71 -33.69
C ALA A 312 -180.69 6.73 -34.96
N THR A 313 -180.13 6.42 -36.12
CA THR A 313 -180.91 6.31 -37.38
C THR A 313 -181.88 5.13 -37.36
N ALA A 314 -181.45 3.96 -36.86
CA ALA A 314 -182.35 2.81 -36.72
C ALA A 314 -183.51 3.10 -35.73
N ALA A 315 -183.24 3.83 -34.65
CA ALA A 315 -184.26 4.26 -33.70
C ALA A 315 -185.21 5.34 -34.25
N ALA A 316 -184.76 6.14 -35.23
CA ALA A 316 -185.60 7.11 -35.94
C ALA A 316 -186.50 6.43 -36.98
N GLU A 317 -185.98 5.44 -37.71
CA GLU A 317 -186.75 4.62 -38.65
C GLU A 317 -187.83 3.78 -37.95
N ALA A 318 -187.51 3.21 -36.78
CA ALA A 318 -188.48 2.50 -35.94
C ALA A 318 -189.61 3.43 -35.43
N ARG A 319 -189.31 4.72 -35.19
CA ARG A 319 -190.31 5.72 -34.80
C ARG A 319 -191.17 6.18 -35.99
N ALA A 320 -190.58 6.30 -37.18
CA ALA A 320 -191.31 6.64 -38.39
C ALA A 320 -192.30 5.53 -38.80
N THR A 321 -191.84 4.27 -38.79
CA THR A 321 -192.70 3.11 -39.07
C THR A 321 -193.82 2.93 -38.03
N ALA A 322 -193.55 3.18 -36.74
CA ALA A 322 -194.59 3.18 -35.71
C ALA A 322 -195.61 4.34 -35.86
N ALA A 323 -195.18 5.50 -36.36
CA ALA A 323 -196.07 6.61 -36.66
C ALA A 323 -196.94 6.33 -37.90
N GLU A 324 -196.37 5.73 -38.94
CA GLU A 324 -197.10 5.28 -40.14
C GLU A 324 -198.14 4.21 -39.79
N ALA A 325 -197.81 3.24 -38.92
CA ALA A 325 -198.76 2.25 -38.44
C ALA A 325 -199.97 2.89 -37.72
N ARG A 326 -199.73 3.88 -36.86
CA ARG A 326 -200.80 4.62 -36.15
C ARG A 326 -201.65 5.48 -37.10
N TYR A 327 -201.04 6.07 -38.12
CA TYR A 327 -201.77 6.88 -39.12
C TYR A 327 -202.68 6.00 -39.99
N THR A 328 -202.20 4.79 -40.33
CA THR A 328 -202.98 3.81 -41.10
C THR A 328 -204.14 3.24 -40.28
N GLU A 329 -203.93 3.00 -38.98
CA GLU A 329 -204.96 2.58 -38.02
C GLU A 329 -206.04 3.66 -37.81
N LEU A 330 -205.66 4.94 -37.78
CA LEU A 330 -206.62 6.04 -37.72
C LEU A 330 -207.46 6.18 -38.99
N LEU A 331 -206.87 5.94 -40.16
CA LEU A 331 -207.58 5.99 -41.44
C LEU A 331 -208.59 4.85 -41.61
N THR A 332 -208.31 3.64 -41.12
CA THR A 332 -209.28 2.53 -41.13
C THR A 332 -210.45 2.77 -40.19
N VAL A 333 -210.22 3.35 -39.00
CA VAL A 333 -211.31 3.69 -38.06
C VAL A 333 -212.22 4.81 -38.61
N LEU A 334 -211.65 5.79 -39.31
CA LEU A 334 -212.42 6.87 -39.96
C LEU A 334 -213.19 6.38 -41.20
N SER A 335 -212.63 5.45 -41.97
CA SER A 335 -213.34 4.80 -43.08
C SER A 335 -214.54 3.98 -42.58
N ASP A 336 -214.37 3.26 -41.48
CA ASP A 336 -215.39 2.33 -40.98
C ASP A 336 -216.54 3.05 -40.23
N THR A 337 -216.30 4.28 -39.76
CA THR A 337 -217.35 5.19 -39.25
C THR A 337 -218.07 5.93 -40.38
N ALA A 338 -217.40 6.24 -41.49
CA ALA A 338 -218.05 6.80 -42.69
C ALA A 338 -218.97 5.79 -43.39
N GLN A 339 -218.62 4.49 -43.39
CA GLN A 339 -219.41 3.47 -44.09
C GLN A 339 -220.66 3.02 -43.31
N ARG A 340 -220.73 3.21 -41.99
CA ARG A 340 -221.93 2.91 -41.18
C ARG A 340 -222.91 4.08 -41.04
N GLY A 341 -222.56 5.27 -41.53
CA GLY A 341 -223.45 6.44 -41.56
C GLY A 341 -224.28 6.62 -42.84
N ALA A 342 -224.05 5.81 -43.89
CA ALA A 342 -224.53 6.14 -45.24
C ALA A 342 -225.58 5.18 -45.87
N THR A 343 -226.16 4.22 -45.14
CA THR A 343 -227.26 3.39 -45.69
C THR A 343 -228.37 3.10 -44.68
N ALA A 344 -228.94 4.15 -44.10
CA ALA A 344 -230.32 4.17 -43.61
C ALA A 344 -231.06 5.32 -44.32
N GLU A 345 -232.21 4.96 -44.91
CA GLU A 345 -233.29 5.80 -45.50
C GLU A 345 -233.29 6.14 -47.01
N GLY A 346 -234.42 5.77 -47.65
CA GLY A 346 -234.94 6.36 -48.89
C GLY A 346 -234.85 5.46 -50.14
N THR A 347 -235.69 4.45 -50.38
CA THR A 347 -237.13 4.46 -50.75
C THR A 347 -237.42 4.99 -52.16
N SER A 348 -238.23 4.20 -52.90
CA SER A 348 -239.28 4.59 -53.89
C SER A 348 -239.08 4.35 -55.40
N PRO A 349 -240.19 4.11 -56.13
CA PRO A 349 -240.29 3.10 -57.21
C PRO A 349 -240.85 3.66 -58.54
N ALA A 350 -240.88 2.84 -59.59
CA ALA A 350 -242.02 2.70 -60.53
C ALA A 350 -241.70 1.76 -61.71
N THR A 351 -242.65 0.83 -61.94
CA THR A 351 -242.96 -0.01 -63.13
C THR A 351 -241.95 -1.00 -63.68
#